data_AF-A0A6L9S6P0-F1
#
_entry.id   AF-A0A6L9S6P0-F1
#
_cell.length_a   1.000
_cell.length_b   1.000
_cell.length_c   1.000
_cell.angle_alpha   90.00
_cell.angle_beta   90.00
_cell.angle_gamma   90.00
#
_symmetry.space_group_name_H-M   'P 1'
#
loop_
_entity.id
_entity.type
_entity.pdbx_description
1 polymer ?
#
loop_
_entity_poly.entity_id
_entity_poly.type
_entity_poly.pdbx_seq_one_letter_code
_entity_poly.pdbx_strand_id
1 'polypeptide(L)' 'MKRHEADVTSLVFGLLFFGVFVVWVLVHAGAMGIEGIGQAVPILFVAVGLAGLAASISKLRRNREN' A
#
# COMPACT_ATOMS: atom_id res chain seq x y z
N MET A 1 25.12 -8.52 8.64
CA MET A 1 23.93 -8.56 7.75
C MET A 1 23.70 -7.16 7.21
N LYS A 2 24.01 -6.90 5.93
CA LYS A 2 23.71 -5.63 5.27
C LYS A 2 22.20 -5.40 5.37
N ARG A 3 21.77 -4.41 6.16
CA ARG A 3 20.36 -3.99 6.22
C ARG A 3 19.99 -3.53 4.82
N HIS A 4 19.30 -4.38 4.06
CA HIS A 4 18.69 -3.96 2.81
C HIS A 4 17.79 -2.78 3.12
N GLU A 5 18.10 -1.62 2.53
CA GLU A 5 17.14 -0.52 2.51
C GLU A 5 15.86 -1.11 1.92
N ALA A 6 14.76 -1.08 2.69
CA ALA A 6 13.46 -1.46 2.17
C ALA A 6 13.22 -0.60 0.93
N ASP A 7 13.15 -1.23 -0.24
CA ASP A 7 12.87 -0.54 -1.48
C ASP A 7 11.41 -0.08 -1.41
N VAL A 8 11.22 1.24 -1.33
CA VAL A 8 9.90 1.88 -1.26
C VAL A 8 9.03 1.41 -2.43
N THR A 9 9.65 1.14 -3.58
CA THR A 9 8.98 0.59 -4.77
C THR A 9 8.37 -0.77 -4.46
N SER A 10 9.17 -1.70 -3.92
CA SER A 10 8.70 -3.03 -3.54
C SER A 10 7.60 -2.98 -2.49
N LEU A 11 7.69 -2.06 -1.52
CA LEU A 11 6.66 -1.84 -0.51
C LEU A 11 5.33 -1.36 -1.13
N VAL A 12 5.39 -0.36 -2.02
CA VAL A 12 4.20 0.19 -2.69
C VAL A 12 3.53 -0.89 -3.55
N PHE A 13 4.30 -1.64 -4.34
CA PHE A 13 3.76 -2.74 -5.13
C PHE A 13 3.16 -3.85 -4.27
N GLY A 14 3.83 -4.23 -3.17
CA GLY A 14 3.30 -5.23 -2.23
C GLY A 14 1.98 -4.77 -1.60
N LEU A 15 1.90 -3.50 -1.20
CA LEU A 15 0.70 -2.93 -0.59
C LEU A 15 -0.45 -2.77 -1.58
N LEU A 16 -0.15 -2.43 -2.84
CA LEU A 16 -1.13 -2.45 -3.93
C LEU A 16 -1.70 -3.86 -4.13
N PHE A 17 -0.82 -4.84 -4.27
CA PHE A 17 -1.23 -6.22 -4.51
C PHE A 17 -2.08 -6.77 -3.35
N PHE A 18 -1.64 -6.50 -2.13
CA PHE A 18 -2.38 -6.85 -0.92
C PHE A 18 -3.75 -6.17 -0.88
N GLY A 19 -3.80 -4.88 -1.21
CA GLY A 19 -5.06 -4.14 -1.29
C GLY A 19 -6.05 -4.71 -2.29
N VAL A 20 -5.57 -5.01 -3.51
CA VAL A 20 -6.39 -5.64 -4.55
C VAL A 20 -6.89 -7.00 -4.09
N PHE A 21 -6.03 -7.79 -3.43
CA PHE A 21 -6.44 -9.07 -2.85
C PHE A 21 -7.54 -8.91 -1.79
N VAL A 22 -7.41 -7.94 -0.88
CA VAL A 22 -8.43 -7.66 0.14
C VAL A 22 -9.75 -7.27 -0.50
N VAL A 23 -9.74 -6.34 -1.48
CA VAL A 23 -10.96 -5.95 -2.21
C VAL A 23 -11.60 -7.15 -2.91
N TRP A 24 -10.79 -7.99 -3.57
CA TRP A 24 -11.28 -9.19 -4.23
C TRP A 24 -11.93 -10.17 -3.24
N VAL A 25 -11.30 -10.43 -2.09
CA VAL A 25 -11.86 -11.30 -1.04
C VAL A 25 -13.19 -10.74 -0.51
N LEU A 26 -13.28 -9.43 -0.27
CA LEU A 26 -14.51 -8.80 0.22
C LEU A 26 -15.66 -8.93 -0.79
N VAL A 27 -15.36 -8.79 -2.09
CA VAL A 27 -16.33 -8.99 -3.15
C VAL A 27 -16.74 -10.46 -3.24
N HIS A 28 -15.78 -11.38 -3.21
CA HIS A 28 -16.04 -12.81 -3.33
C HIS A 28 -16.82 -13.38 -2.14
N ALA A 29 -16.55 -12.89 -0.93
CA ALA A 29 -17.26 -13.28 0.29
C ALA A 29 -18.69 -12.68 0.37
N GLY A 30 -19.11 -11.87 -0.61
CA GLY A 30 -20.40 -11.19 -0.61
C GLY A 30 -20.51 -10.04 0.41
N ALA A 31 -19.39 -9.67 1.06
CA ALA A 31 -19.33 -8.57 2.03
C ALA A 31 -19.31 -7.20 1.35
N MET A 32 -18.97 -7.14 0.05
CA MET A 32 -18.94 -5.91 -0.74
C MET A 32 -19.53 -6.17 -2.14
N GLY A 33 -20.58 -5.43 -2.50
CA GLY A 33 -21.14 -5.46 -3.86
C GLY A 33 -20.29 -4.70 -4.87
N ILE A 34 -20.61 -4.84 -6.16
CA ILE A 34 -19.91 -4.16 -7.27
C ILE A 34 -19.91 -2.63 -7.09
N GLU A 35 -20.97 -2.05 -6.54
CA GLU A 35 -21.05 -0.61 -6.24
C GLU A 35 -20.00 -0.17 -5.19
N GLY A 36 -19.69 -1.03 -4.22
CA GLY A 36 -18.67 -0.76 -3.20
C GLY A 36 -17.25 -0.70 -3.75
N ILE A 37 -16.99 -1.38 -4.87
CA ILE A 37 -15.68 -1.34 -5.56
C ILE A 37 -15.37 0.09 -6.03
N GLY A 38 -16.39 0.84 -6.47
CA GLY A 38 -16.23 2.22 -6.94
C GLY A 38 -15.63 3.16 -5.90
N GLN A 39 -15.85 2.88 -4.61
CA GLN A 39 -15.27 3.64 -3.50
C GLN A 39 -13.99 2.99 -2.94
N ALA A 40 -13.95 1.65 -2.88
CA ALA A 40 -12.83 0.91 -2.33
C ALA A 40 -11.53 1.11 -3.12
N VAL A 41 -11.62 1.18 -4.45
CA VAL A 41 -10.45 1.35 -5.31
C VAL A 41 -9.76 2.70 -5.09
N PRO A 42 -10.44 3.86 -5.17
CA PRO A 42 -9.84 5.15 -4.82
C PRO A 42 -9.22 5.19 -3.42
N ILE A 43 -9.94 4.68 -2.41
CA ILE A 43 -9.47 4.63 -1.02
C ILE A 43 -8.17 3.83 -0.93
N LEU A 44 -8.11 2.67 -1.60
CA LEU A 44 -6.92 1.85 -1.64
C LEU A 44 -5.73 2.60 -2.26
N PHE A 45 -5.90 3.24 -3.41
CA PHE A 45 -4.84 3.98 -4.07
C PHE A 45 -4.31 5.13 -3.20
N VAL A 46 -5.20 5.86 -2.52
CA VAL A 46 -4.81 6.92 -1.58
C VAL A 46 -4.02 6.33 -0.41
N ALA A 47 -4.50 5.26 0.21
CA ALA A 47 -3.83 4.61 1.34
C ALA A 47 -2.42 4.10 0.96
N VAL A 48 -2.30 3.47 -0.20
CA VAL A 48 -1.01 3.02 -0.75
C VAL A 48 -0.08 4.20 -1.00
N GLY A 49 -0.58 5.27 -1.65
CA GLY A 49 0.21 6.45 -1.93
C GLY A 49 0.75 7.11 -0.66
N LEU A 50 -0.09 7.22 0.37
CA LEU A 50 0.30 7.76 1.68
C LEU A 50 1.34 6.88 2.37
N ALA A 51 1.18 5.55 2.33
CA ALA A 51 2.16 4.63 2.88
C ALA A 51 3.52 4.73 2.16
N GLY A 52 3.50 4.82 0.82
CA GLY A 52 4.70 5.03 0.01
C GLY A 52 5.40 6.36 0.31
N LEU A 53 4.62 7.44 0.46
CA LEU A 53 5.15 8.76 0.83
C LEU A 53 5.77 8.75 2.22
N ALA A 54 5.07 8.17 3.21
CA ALA A 54 5.56 8.05 4.58
C ALA A 54 6.85 7.21 4.66
N ALA A 55 6.92 6.12 3.90
CA ALA A 55 8.12 5.28 3.79
C ALA A 55 9.29 6.05 3.15
N SER A 56 9.03 6.83 2.09
CA SER A 56 10.03 7.67 1.43
C SER A 56 10.59 8.75 2.37
N ILE A 57 9.72 9.47 3.08
CA ILE A 57 10.12 10.49 4.07
C ILE A 57 10.92 9.86 5.21
N SER A 58 10.49 8.69 5.70
CA SER A 58 11.19 7.96 6.77
C SER A 58 12.59 7.52 6.34
N LYS A 59 12.74 7.07 5.08
CA LYS A 59 14.04 6.72 4.50
C LYS A 59 14.95 7.94 4.40
N LEU A 60 14.42 9.08 3.94
CA LEU A 60 15.18 10.33 3.83
C LEU A 60 15.65 10.84 5.20
N ARG A 61 14.79 10.80 6.22
CA ARG A 61 15.15 11.23 7.58
C ARG A 61 16.24 10.34 8.17
N ARG A 62 16.11 9.02 8.01
CA ARG A 62 17.10 8.05 8.48
C ARG A 62 18.48 8.23 7.83
N ASN A 63 18.55 8.63 6.55
CA ASN A 63 19.84 8.92 5.90
C ASN A 63 20.47 10.24 6.34
N ARG A 64 19.71 11.15 6.97
CA ARG A 64 20.22 12.44 7.48
C ARG A 64 20.73 12.35 8.91
N GLU A 65 20.29 11.36 9.68
CA GLU A 65 20.69 11.10 11.06
C GLU A 65 21.97 10.24 11.18
N ASN A 66 22.49 9.70 10.07
CA ASN A 66 23.78 9.00 10.00
C ASN A 66 24.84 9.89 9.34
#